data_AF-A0A2L0HR82-F1
#
_entry.id   AF-A0A2L0HR82-F1
#
_cell.length_a   1.000
_cell.length_b   1.000
_cell.length_c   1.000
_cell.angle_alpha   90.00
_cell.angle_beta   90.00
_cell.angle_gamma   90.00
#
_symmetry.space_group_name_H-M   'P 1'
#
loop_
_entity.id
_entity.type
_entity.pdbx_description
1 polymer ?
#
loop_
_entity_poly.entity_id
_entity_poly.type
_entity_poly.pdbx_seq_one_letter_code
_entity_poly.pdbx_strand_id
1 'polypeptide(L)'
;MMRKYLLPILALIGLLLAVTMVLIGNRQSPPSQPVVQSPKSPFPSYVAGAGIIEASTGNIVVGTPVSGVVVELYVHEGSEVRVGDKLFKIDDRELQAQLLPAMAKIKEIAARLAQAKSQFELANSLSDKRAISVEELNNRRFAVQLAEAELASAQAQVKQIQMDIERYTIRALIHGRVLQNKIRIGAFVQGGVPSDSSMLIGNDDRLFVRADIDENDAWRIQPEAHAVAFVRGNPNLHTTLKFERVDPYVLPKTSLTGDSTERVDTRALQVIYSFDHTTLPIYVGQQVDVFIETTVDKSSKSKPSQSTATLSSAKIL
;
A
#
# COMPACT_ATOMS: atom_id res chain seq x y z
N MET A 1 9.61 20.77 87.47
CA MET A 1 10.52 19.79 86.83
C MET A 1 10.03 19.23 85.48
N MET A 2 8.76 19.41 85.08
CA MET A 2 8.22 18.86 83.80
C MET A 2 8.77 19.46 82.49
N ARG A 3 9.35 20.67 82.50
CA ARG A 3 9.84 21.32 81.26
C ARG A 3 11.11 20.68 80.68
N LYS A 4 11.92 19.97 81.48
CA LYS A 4 13.17 19.33 81.00
C LYS A 4 12.94 18.09 80.13
N TYR A 5 11.78 17.44 80.27
CA TYR A 5 11.44 16.24 79.48
C TYR A 5 10.51 16.53 78.29
N LEU A 6 10.00 17.76 78.17
CA LEU A 6 9.08 18.13 77.09
C LEU A 6 9.77 18.13 75.71
N LEU A 7 10.98 18.69 75.65
CA LEU A 7 11.80 18.76 74.44
C LEU A 7 12.21 17.39 73.87
N PRO A 8 12.71 16.42 74.67
CA PRO A 8 13.07 15.11 74.14
C PRO A 8 11.83 14.29 73.70
N ILE A 9 10.69 14.44 74.36
CA ILE A 9 9.44 13.76 73.95
C ILE A 9 8.95 14.31 72.60
N LEU A 10 8.99 15.62 72.41
CA LEU A 10 8.60 16.26 71.14
C LEU A 10 9.52 15.82 69.98
N ALA A 11 10.83 15.71 70.24
CA ALA A 11 11.80 15.22 69.26
C ALA A 11 11.55 13.76 68.87
N LEU A 12 11.19 12.91 69.84
CA LEU A 12 10.91 11.49 69.61
C LEU A 12 9.60 11.29 68.82
N ILE A 13 8.58 12.12 69.09
CA ILE A 13 7.35 12.16 68.29
C ILE A 13 7.64 12.63 66.86
N GLY A 14 8.45 13.68 66.69
CA GLY A 14 8.85 14.16 65.37
C GLY A 14 9.62 13.12 64.55
N LEU A 15 10.54 12.39 65.19
CA LEU A 15 11.28 11.29 64.56
C LEU A 15 10.35 10.14 64.15
N LEU A 16 9.43 9.74 65.04
CA LEU A 16 8.45 8.70 64.74
C LEU A 16 7.60 9.09 63.52
N LEU A 17 7.15 10.35 63.48
CA LEU A 17 6.31 10.89 62.41
C LEU A 17 7.07 10.94 61.08
N ALA A 18 8.33 11.38 61.09
CA ALA A 18 9.21 11.36 59.93
C ALA A 18 9.46 9.95 59.40
N VAL A 19 9.73 8.98 60.29
CA VAL A 19 9.94 7.57 59.90
C VAL A 19 8.66 6.98 59.31
N THR A 20 7.49 7.24 59.91
CA THR A 20 6.22 6.79 59.31
C THR A 20 5.94 7.43 57.96
N MET A 21 6.28 8.71 57.78
CA MET A 21 6.08 9.41 56.52
C MET A 21 6.99 8.86 55.41
N VAL A 22 8.24 8.51 55.74
CA VAL A 22 9.17 7.85 54.80
C VAL A 22 8.69 6.44 54.46
N LEU A 23 8.23 5.66 55.44
CA LEU A 23 7.73 4.30 55.21
C LEU A 23 6.43 4.26 54.38
N ILE A 24 5.59 5.28 54.49
CA ILE A 24 4.35 5.40 53.70
C ILE A 24 4.65 5.98 52.31
N GLY A 25 5.49 7.02 52.22
CA GLY A 25 5.85 7.69 50.96
C GLY A 25 6.73 6.85 50.04
N ASN A 26 7.49 5.90 50.58
CA ASN A 26 8.33 5.00 49.79
C ASN A 26 7.61 3.73 49.33
N ARG A 27 6.29 3.61 49.56
CA ARG A 27 5.49 2.58 48.91
C ARG A 27 5.32 3.00 47.45
N GLN A 28 6.16 2.42 46.59
CA GLN A 28 5.96 2.49 45.15
C GLN A 28 4.51 2.11 44.86
N SER A 29 3.75 3.03 44.24
CA SER A 29 2.43 2.69 43.71
C SER A 29 2.58 1.42 42.88
N PRO A 30 1.73 0.40 43.08
CA PRO A 30 1.82 -0.80 42.27
C PRO A 30 1.77 -0.40 40.80
N PRO A 31 2.60 -1.00 39.93
CA PRO A 31 2.59 -0.67 38.52
C PRO A 31 1.16 -0.82 38.00
N SER A 32 0.65 0.22 37.35
CA SER A 32 -0.68 0.21 36.74
C SER A 32 -0.79 -1.02 35.85
N GLN A 33 -1.78 -1.87 36.11
CA GLN A 33 -2.01 -3.03 35.25
C GLN A 33 -2.36 -2.55 33.84
N PRO A 34 -1.80 -3.18 32.79
CA PRO A 34 -2.16 -2.85 31.42
C PRO A 34 -3.67 -2.99 31.23
N VAL A 35 -4.28 -1.99 30.59
CA VAL A 35 -5.73 -1.93 30.32
C VAL A 35 -6.18 -3.08 29.41
N VAL A 36 -5.25 -3.71 28.67
CA VAL A 36 -5.49 -4.86 27.80
C VAL A 36 -4.45 -5.94 28.09
N GLN A 37 -4.90 -7.16 28.39
CA GLN A 37 -4.00 -8.31 28.54
C GLN A 37 -3.45 -8.71 27.17
N SER A 38 -2.15 -8.92 27.07
CA SER A 38 -1.51 -9.38 25.84
C SER A 38 -2.06 -10.75 25.41
N PRO A 39 -2.23 -11.00 24.10
CA PRO A 39 -2.61 -12.31 23.60
C PRO A 39 -1.63 -13.39 24.09
N LYS A 40 -2.17 -14.56 24.46
CA LYS A 40 -1.35 -15.75 24.76
C LYS A 40 -1.31 -16.63 23.52
N SER A 41 -0.12 -17.08 23.15
CA SER A 41 0.05 -18.03 22.04
C SER A 41 -0.72 -19.33 22.32
N PRO A 42 -1.45 -19.88 21.34
CA PRO A 42 -2.11 -21.17 21.47
C PRO A 42 -1.13 -22.36 21.32
N PHE A 43 0.12 -22.12 20.91
CA PHE A 43 1.09 -23.18 20.60
C PHE A 43 2.11 -23.40 21.72
N PRO A 44 2.53 -24.65 21.99
CA PRO A 44 3.59 -24.95 22.97
C PRO A 44 4.96 -24.40 22.60
N SER A 45 5.29 -24.38 21.31
CA SER A 45 6.51 -23.80 20.75
C SER A 45 6.13 -22.94 19.56
N TYR A 46 6.50 -21.68 19.58
CA TYR A 46 6.12 -20.73 18.55
C TYR A 46 7.21 -19.69 18.29
N VAL A 47 7.02 -18.99 17.18
CA VAL A 47 7.64 -17.72 16.86
C VAL A 47 6.54 -16.68 16.77
N ALA A 48 6.77 -15.51 17.35
CA ALA A 48 5.83 -14.40 17.30
C ALA A 48 6.35 -13.32 16.35
N GLY A 49 5.44 -12.73 15.59
CA GLY A 49 5.72 -11.62 14.69
C GLY A 49 4.65 -10.54 14.77
N ALA A 50 5.03 -9.31 14.45
CA ALA A 50 4.05 -8.26 14.20
C ALA A 50 3.58 -8.40 12.76
N GLY A 51 2.26 -8.45 12.55
CA GLY A 51 1.65 -8.53 11.24
C GLY A 51 0.90 -7.26 10.87
N ILE A 52 0.83 -6.98 9.57
CA ILE A 52 -0.08 -5.98 9.00
C ILE A 52 -1.02 -6.68 8.00
N ILE A 53 -2.29 -6.29 8.04
CA ILE A 53 -3.30 -6.79 7.11
C ILE A 53 -3.19 -6.04 5.79
N GLU A 54 -3.18 -6.78 4.69
CA GLU A 54 -3.11 -6.26 3.32
C GLU A 54 -4.19 -6.89 2.44
N ALA A 55 -4.54 -6.20 1.35
CA ALA A 55 -5.35 -6.80 0.30
C ALA A 55 -4.61 -7.98 -0.36
N SER A 56 -5.34 -8.98 -0.87
CA SER A 56 -4.76 -10.16 -1.54
C SER A 56 -3.93 -9.82 -2.78
N THR A 57 -4.29 -8.75 -3.50
CA THR A 57 -3.51 -8.22 -4.63
C THR A 57 -2.30 -7.40 -4.19
N GLY A 58 -2.10 -7.25 -2.89
CA GLY A 58 -1.30 -6.17 -2.31
C GLY A 58 -2.03 -4.83 -2.35
N ASN A 59 -1.49 -3.87 -1.61
CA ASN A 59 -1.97 -2.51 -1.54
C ASN A 59 -1.38 -1.73 -2.73
N ILE A 60 -2.17 -1.56 -3.80
CA ILE A 60 -1.70 -0.93 -5.04
C ILE A 60 -1.97 0.56 -5.00
N VAL A 61 -0.89 1.33 -5.02
CA VAL A 61 -0.95 2.78 -5.10
C VAL A 61 -1.11 3.19 -6.56
N VAL A 62 -2.24 3.81 -6.88
CA VAL A 62 -2.56 4.33 -8.21
C VAL A 62 -1.78 5.61 -8.45
N GLY A 63 -0.76 5.52 -9.31
CA GLY A 63 -0.03 6.67 -9.85
C GLY A 63 -0.67 7.22 -11.13
N THR A 64 -0.22 8.40 -11.55
CA THR A 64 -0.57 8.99 -12.84
C THR A 64 0.68 9.18 -13.71
N PRO A 65 0.62 8.90 -15.03
CA PRO A 65 1.72 9.16 -15.95
C PRO A 65 1.86 10.64 -16.32
N VAL A 66 0.86 11.47 -15.99
CA VAL A 66 0.82 12.90 -16.32
C VAL A 66 0.49 13.74 -15.08
N SER A 67 1.04 14.94 -15.03
CA SER A 67 0.75 15.92 -13.97
C SER A 67 -0.38 16.84 -14.41
N GLY A 68 -1.21 17.28 -13.48
CA GLY A 68 -2.24 18.28 -13.77
C GLY A 68 -3.30 18.40 -12.70
N VAL A 69 -4.30 19.23 -12.96
CA VAL A 69 -5.44 19.44 -12.05
C VAL A 69 -6.51 18.40 -12.32
N VAL A 70 -7.02 17.77 -11.27
CA VAL A 70 -8.13 16.82 -11.35
C VAL A 70 -9.45 17.56 -11.57
N VAL A 71 -10.13 17.26 -12.68
CA VAL A 71 -11.39 17.91 -13.07
C VAL A 71 -12.61 17.06 -12.73
N GLU A 72 -12.47 15.73 -12.77
CA GLU A 72 -13.56 14.79 -12.48
C GLU A 72 -13.02 13.64 -11.62
N LEU A 73 -13.84 13.18 -10.67
CA LEU A 73 -13.58 12.02 -9.83
C LEU A 73 -14.80 11.09 -9.93
N TYR A 74 -14.57 9.84 -10.35
CA TYR A 74 -15.65 8.90 -10.64
C TYR A 74 -15.88 7.87 -9.54
N VAL A 75 -14.95 7.77 -8.59
CA VAL A 75 -14.97 6.77 -7.50
C VAL A 75 -14.77 7.44 -6.16
N HIS A 76 -15.27 6.79 -5.11
CA HIS A 76 -15.08 7.18 -3.71
C HIS A 76 -14.48 6.04 -2.90
N GLU A 77 -14.05 6.34 -1.68
CA GLU A 77 -13.61 5.32 -0.71
C GLU A 77 -14.67 4.23 -0.56
N GLY A 78 -14.26 2.96 -0.64
CA GLY A 78 -15.13 1.79 -0.59
C GLY A 78 -15.80 1.40 -1.93
N SER A 79 -15.64 2.18 -3.00
CA SER A 79 -16.16 1.83 -4.34
C SER A 79 -15.48 0.57 -4.87
N GLU A 80 -16.26 -0.35 -5.44
CA GLU A 80 -15.75 -1.46 -6.23
C GLU A 80 -15.46 -0.98 -7.65
N VAL A 81 -14.31 -1.38 -8.19
CA VAL A 81 -13.86 -1.04 -9.53
C VAL A 81 -13.43 -2.28 -10.28
N ARG A 82 -13.69 -2.28 -11.58
CA ARG A 82 -13.28 -3.32 -12.52
C ARG A 82 -12.21 -2.77 -13.45
N VAL A 83 -11.51 -3.69 -14.12
CA VAL A 83 -10.51 -3.32 -15.13
C VAL A 83 -11.16 -2.44 -16.21
N GLY A 84 -10.58 -1.26 -16.44
CA GLY A 84 -11.04 -0.28 -17.42
C GLY A 84 -11.95 0.82 -16.85
N ASP A 85 -12.46 0.68 -15.64
CA ASP A 85 -13.30 1.69 -15.00
C ASP A 85 -12.50 2.98 -14.79
N LYS A 86 -13.13 4.12 -15.06
CA LYS A 86 -12.50 5.42 -14.85
C LYS A 86 -12.42 5.71 -13.35
N LEU A 87 -11.26 6.16 -12.89
CA LEU A 87 -11.02 6.53 -11.50
C LEU A 87 -11.16 8.04 -11.34
N PHE A 88 -10.36 8.79 -12.09
CA PHE A 88 -10.39 10.24 -12.13
C PHE A 88 -9.87 10.76 -13.47
N LYS A 89 -10.23 12.00 -13.80
CA LYS A 89 -9.80 12.69 -15.02
C LYS A 89 -9.01 13.94 -14.66
N ILE A 90 -7.88 14.11 -15.34
CA ILE A 90 -7.04 15.31 -15.30
C ILE A 90 -7.47 16.25 -16.44
N ASP A 91 -7.33 17.55 -16.25
CA ASP A 91 -7.66 18.56 -17.26
C ASP A 91 -6.93 18.32 -18.59
N ASP A 92 -7.67 17.91 -19.62
CA ASP A 92 -7.19 17.58 -20.96
C ASP A 92 -7.58 18.63 -22.02
N ARG A 93 -8.11 19.79 -21.61
CA ARG A 93 -8.70 20.79 -22.52
C ARG A 93 -7.74 21.28 -23.60
N GLU A 94 -6.46 21.41 -23.28
CA GLU A 94 -5.43 21.83 -24.24
C GLU A 94 -5.27 20.78 -25.36
N LEU A 95 -5.18 19.49 -25.00
CA LEU A 95 -5.07 18.42 -25.98
C LEU A 95 -6.35 18.26 -26.82
N GLN A 96 -7.52 18.44 -26.20
CA GLN A 96 -8.79 18.46 -26.93
C GLN A 96 -8.82 19.59 -27.97
N ALA A 97 -8.29 20.77 -27.64
CA ALA A 97 -8.20 21.89 -28.57
C ALA A 97 -7.19 21.60 -29.71
N GLN A 98 -6.12 20.86 -29.45
CA GLN A 98 -5.14 20.43 -30.48
C GLN A 98 -5.68 19.33 -31.40
N LEU A 99 -6.61 18.49 -30.92
CA LEU A 99 -7.23 17.43 -31.72
C LEU A 99 -8.06 18.00 -32.89
N LEU A 100 -8.77 19.11 -32.68
CA LEU A 100 -9.64 19.72 -33.68
C LEU A 100 -8.91 20.11 -34.99
N PRO A 101 -7.82 20.91 -34.99
CA PRO A 101 -7.09 21.24 -36.20
C PRO A 101 -6.43 20.01 -36.84
N ALA A 102 -5.96 19.03 -36.04
CA ALA A 102 -5.40 17.79 -36.57
C ALA A 102 -6.46 16.97 -37.35
N MET A 103 -7.68 16.87 -36.82
CA MET A 103 -8.81 16.25 -37.52
C MET A 103 -9.21 17.03 -38.79
N ALA A 104 -9.16 18.36 -38.76
CA ALA A 104 -9.40 19.18 -39.95
C ALA A 104 -8.33 18.92 -41.03
N LYS A 105 -7.08 18.72 -40.63
CA LYS A 105 -5.98 18.40 -41.56
C LYS A 105 -6.18 17.06 -42.28
N ILE A 106 -6.72 16.05 -41.59
CA ILE A 106 -7.13 14.79 -42.24
C ILE A 106 -8.15 15.06 -43.34
N LYS A 107 -9.18 15.90 -43.08
CA LYS A 107 -10.21 16.23 -44.08
C LYS A 107 -9.62 16.96 -45.30
N GLU A 108 -8.72 17.92 -45.06
CA GLU A 108 -8.01 18.65 -46.12
C GLU A 108 -7.20 17.69 -47.01
N ILE A 109 -6.39 16.80 -46.40
CA ILE A 109 -5.53 15.87 -47.15
C ILE A 109 -6.38 14.78 -47.83
N ALA A 110 -7.45 14.30 -47.20
CA ALA A 110 -8.37 13.36 -47.82
C ALA A 110 -9.02 13.93 -49.08
N ALA A 111 -9.39 15.22 -49.08
CA ALA A 111 -9.90 15.90 -50.26
C ALA A 111 -8.82 16.01 -51.36
N ARG A 112 -7.58 16.35 -51.00
CA ARG A 112 -6.44 16.37 -51.94
C ARG A 112 -6.17 14.99 -52.54
N LEU A 113 -6.23 13.93 -51.73
CA LEU A 113 -6.09 12.56 -52.21
C LEU A 113 -7.21 12.18 -53.19
N ALA A 114 -8.46 12.53 -52.86
CA ALA A 114 -9.60 12.28 -53.76
C ALA A 114 -9.42 13.00 -55.10
N GLN A 115 -8.95 14.25 -55.08
CA GLN A 115 -8.62 15.02 -56.28
C GLN A 115 -7.51 14.33 -57.10
N ALA A 116 -6.40 13.93 -56.47
CA ALA A 116 -5.29 13.25 -57.14
C ALA A 116 -5.72 11.90 -57.74
N LYS A 117 -6.56 11.14 -57.02
CA LYS A 117 -7.13 9.86 -57.50
C LYS A 117 -8.01 10.06 -58.71
N SER A 118 -8.95 11.01 -58.66
CA SER A 118 -9.81 11.33 -59.81
C SER A 118 -9.00 11.78 -61.04
N GLN A 119 -7.95 12.58 -60.83
CA GLN A 119 -7.05 13.01 -61.90
C GLN A 119 -6.22 11.87 -62.51
N PHE A 120 -5.82 10.89 -61.70
CA PHE A 120 -5.12 9.69 -62.16
C PHE A 120 -6.07 8.74 -62.88
N GLU A 121 -7.26 8.50 -62.35
CA GLU A 121 -8.29 7.65 -62.96
C GLU A 121 -8.73 8.20 -64.33
N LEU A 122 -8.97 9.50 -64.43
CA LEU A 122 -9.28 10.16 -65.69
C LEU A 122 -8.15 9.95 -66.70
N ALA A 123 -6.90 10.22 -66.30
CA ALA A 123 -5.72 10.03 -67.14
C ALA A 123 -5.53 8.57 -67.61
N ASN A 124 -5.82 7.60 -66.74
CA ASN A 124 -5.70 6.17 -67.02
C ASN A 124 -6.86 5.63 -67.88
N SER A 125 -8.03 6.28 -67.85
CA SER A 125 -9.21 5.90 -68.64
C SER A 125 -9.16 6.33 -70.12
N LEU A 126 -8.26 7.25 -70.47
CA LEU A 126 -8.09 7.73 -71.85
C LEU A 126 -7.59 6.59 -72.75
N SER A 127 -8.42 6.18 -73.70
CA SER A 127 -8.15 5.02 -74.56
C SER A 127 -7.12 5.28 -75.67
N ASP A 128 -6.84 6.53 -76.02
CA ASP A 128 -5.84 6.90 -77.02
C ASP A 128 -4.45 7.00 -76.38
N LYS A 129 -3.58 6.04 -76.69
CA LYS A 129 -2.19 5.95 -76.18
C LYS A 129 -1.29 7.15 -76.57
N ARG A 130 -1.75 8.02 -77.47
CA ARG A 130 -1.05 9.27 -77.83
C ARG A 130 -1.52 10.48 -77.03
N ALA A 131 -2.64 10.38 -76.30
CA ALA A 131 -3.24 11.51 -75.58
C ALA A 131 -2.49 11.87 -74.29
N ILE A 132 -1.69 10.95 -73.73
CA ILE A 132 -0.92 11.18 -72.50
C ILE A 132 0.44 10.48 -72.56
N SER A 133 1.48 11.14 -72.07
CA SER A 133 2.81 10.53 -71.96
C SER A 133 2.88 9.59 -70.75
N VAL A 134 3.74 8.56 -70.84
CA VAL A 134 4.02 7.64 -69.72
C VAL A 134 4.55 8.40 -68.50
N GLU A 135 5.33 9.45 -68.73
CA GLU A 135 5.85 10.33 -67.68
C GLU A 135 4.73 11.04 -66.93
N GLU A 136 3.76 11.63 -67.63
CA GLU A 136 2.63 12.32 -67.03
C GLU A 136 1.72 11.37 -66.23
N LEU A 137 1.48 10.16 -66.76
CA LEU A 137 0.73 9.12 -66.04
C LEU A 137 1.45 8.70 -64.76
N ASN A 138 2.78 8.52 -64.82
CA ASN A 138 3.60 8.21 -63.65
C ASN A 138 3.61 9.35 -62.64
N ASN A 139 3.70 10.61 -63.08
CA ASN A 139 3.64 11.78 -62.19
C ASN A 139 2.32 11.82 -61.42
N ARG A 140 1.19 11.54 -62.07
CA ARG A 140 -0.13 11.44 -61.41
C ARG A 140 -0.20 10.27 -60.43
N ARG A 141 0.36 9.11 -60.80
CA ARG A 141 0.47 7.97 -59.88
C ARG A 141 1.30 8.32 -58.64
N PHE A 142 2.44 9.00 -58.81
CA PHE A 142 3.27 9.46 -57.69
C PHE A 142 2.57 10.51 -56.85
N ALA A 143 1.77 11.40 -57.46
CA ALA A 143 0.94 12.37 -56.73
C ALA A 143 -0.11 11.67 -55.85
N VAL A 144 -0.75 10.59 -56.33
CA VAL A 144 -1.64 9.76 -55.52
C VAL A 144 -0.87 9.14 -54.35
N GLN A 145 0.27 8.49 -54.61
CA GLN A 145 1.08 7.85 -53.57
C GLN A 145 1.57 8.85 -52.51
N LEU A 146 1.96 10.05 -52.94
CA LEU A 146 2.35 11.14 -52.03
C LEU A 146 1.18 11.57 -51.15
N ALA A 147 0.00 11.80 -51.74
CA ALA A 147 -1.19 12.18 -50.99
C ALA A 147 -1.67 11.07 -50.03
N GLU A 148 -1.48 9.79 -50.38
CA GLU A 148 -1.75 8.66 -49.48
C GLU A 148 -0.78 8.65 -48.28
N ALA A 149 0.51 8.91 -48.52
CA ALA A 149 1.50 9.02 -47.46
C ALA A 149 1.22 10.23 -46.54
N GLU A 150 0.83 11.37 -47.10
CA GLU A 150 0.40 12.55 -46.34
C GLU A 150 -0.82 12.24 -45.46
N LEU A 151 -1.80 11.51 -45.99
CA LEU A 151 -3.00 11.14 -45.25
C LEU A 151 -2.66 10.21 -44.08
N ALA A 152 -1.82 9.20 -44.32
CA ALA A 152 -1.37 8.28 -43.29
C ALA A 152 -0.61 9.01 -42.16
N SER A 153 0.24 9.98 -42.50
CA SER A 153 0.96 10.82 -41.53
C SER A 153 -0.01 11.65 -40.68
N ALA A 154 -1.00 12.30 -41.29
CA ALA A 154 -2.00 13.08 -40.56
C ALA A 154 -2.89 12.21 -39.65
N GLN A 155 -3.23 10.99 -40.10
CA GLN A 155 -3.94 10.02 -39.27
C GLN A 155 -3.12 9.57 -38.06
N ALA A 156 -1.81 9.33 -38.25
CA ALA A 156 -0.90 9.00 -37.15
C ALA A 156 -0.82 10.14 -36.13
N GLN A 157 -0.77 11.40 -36.58
CA GLN A 157 -0.77 12.57 -35.69
C GLN A 157 -2.04 12.66 -34.84
N VAL A 158 -3.23 12.44 -35.43
CA VAL A 158 -4.49 12.42 -34.68
C VAL A 158 -4.49 11.28 -33.66
N LYS A 159 -4.03 10.08 -34.05
CA LYS A 159 -3.95 8.94 -33.14
C LYS A 159 -3.02 9.21 -31.96
N GLN A 160 -1.89 9.88 -32.19
CA GLN A 160 -0.97 10.29 -31.13
C GLN A 160 -1.66 11.21 -30.12
N ILE A 161 -2.34 12.26 -30.59
CA ILE A 161 -3.08 13.20 -29.73
C ILE A 161 -4.19 12.48 -28.94
N GLN A 162 -4.90 11.54 -29.57
CA GLN A 162 -5.93 10.74 -28.91
C GLN A 162 -5.35 9.88 -27.79
N MET A 163 -4.21 9.21 -28.03
CA MET A 163 -3.52 8.45 -26.99
C MET A 163 -3.05 9.36 -25.85
N ASP A 164 -2.58 10.56 -26.15
CA ASP A 164 -2.20 11.54 -25.14
C ASP A 164 -3.41 12.01 -24.32
N ILE A 165 -4.58 12.22 -24.93
CA ILE A 165 -5.86 12.51 -24.23
C ILE A 165 -6.25 11.34 -23.31
N GLU A 166 -6.15 10.11 -23.79
CA GLU A 166 -6.49 8.91 -23.01
C GLU A 166 -5.64 8.80 -21.73
N ARG A 167 -4.36 9.22 -21.79
CA ARG A 167 -3.46 9.24 -20.62
C ARG A 167 -3.91 10.19 -19.51
N TYR A 168 -4.77 11.18 -19.81
CA TYR A 168 -5.35 12.08 -18.80
C TYR A 168 -6.57 11.49 -18.11
N THR A 169 -7.09 10.35 -18.59
CA THR A 169 -8.14 9.60 -17.92
C THR A 169 -7.54 8.37 -17.24
N ILE A 170 -7.39 8.44 -15.91
CA ILE A 170 -6.80 7.34 -15.15
C ILE A 170 -7.86 6.27 -14.91
N ARG A 171 -7.50 5.02 -15.22
CA ARG A 171 -8.39 3.86 -15.15
C ARG A 171 -7.83 2.77 -14.24
N ALA A 172 -8.71 1.96 -13.69
CA ALA A 172 -8.33 0.77 -12.94
C ALA A 172 -7.71 -0.28 -13.88
N LEU A 173 -6.52 -0.77 -13.55
CA LEU A 173 -5.86 -1.87 -14.28
C LEU A 173 -6.14 -3.23 -13.66
N ILE A 174 -6.71 -3.25 -12.46
CA ILE A 174 -7.10 -4.45 -11.73
C ILE A 174 -8.53 -4.28 -11.20
N HIS A 175 -9.17 -5.39 -10.93
CA HIS A 175 -10.41 -5.38 -10.15
C HIS A 175 -10.06 -5.23 -8.66
N GLY A 176 -10.91 -4.56 -7.90
CA GLY A 176 -10.75 -4.44 -6.45
C GLY A 176 -11.62 -3.34 -5.86
N ARG A 177 -11.37 -3.02 -4.60
CA ARG A 177 -12.03 -1.93 -3.88
C ARG A 177 -11.08 -0.77 -3.68
N VAL A 178 -11.59 0.46 -3.76
CA VAL A 178 -10.86 1.67 -3.38
C VAL A 178 -10.73 1.71 -1.86
N LEU A 179 -9.53 1.38 -1.35
CA LEU A 179 -9.24 1.33 0.08
C LEU A 179 -9.06 2.72 0.68
N GLN A 180 -8.41 3.61 -0.07
CA GLN A 180 -8.17 4.99 0.34
C GLN A 180 -8.15 5.89 -0.87
N ASN A 181 -8.81 7.05 -0.80
CA ASN A 181 -8.78 8.04 -1.85
C ASN A 181 -8.33 9.39 -1.29
N LYS A 182 -7.09 9.79 -1.58
CA LYS A 182 -6.57 11.10 -1.20
C LYS A 182 -6.72 12.16 -2.30
N ILE A 183 -7.26 11.77 -3.45
CA ILE A 183 -7.48 12.66 -4.59
C ILE A 183 -8.79 13.42 -4.39
N ARG A 184 -8.78 14.72 -4.67
CA ARG A 184 -9.95 15.59 -4.61
C ARG A 184 -10.07 16.38 -5.91
N ILE A 185 -11.29 16.74 -6.28
CA ILE A 185 -11.55 17.61 -7.44
C ILE A 185 -10.90 18.96 -7.18
N GLY A 186 -10.18 19.50 -8.17
CA GLY A 186 -9.39 20.72 -8.07
C GLY A 186 -7.99 20.53 -7.47
N ALA A 187 -7.66 19.34 -6.95
CA ALA A 187 -6.31 19.05 -6.48
C ALA A 187 -5.34 18.87 -7.66
N PHE A 188 -4.09 19.27 -7.45
CA PHE A 188 -3.01 19.01 -8.39
C PHE A 188 -2.38 17.65 -8.09
N VAL A 189 -2.33 16.77 -9.08
CA VAL A 189 -1.65 15.48 -9.02
C VAL A 189 -0.33 15.57 -9.78
N GLN A 190 0.73 15.03 -9.19
CA GLN A 190 2.04 14.96 -9.81
C GLN A 190 2.22 13.61 -10.50
N GLY A 191 2.65 13.65 -11.75
CA GLY A 191 3.00 12.48 -12.53
C GLY A 191 4.31 11.83 -12.08
N GLY A 192 4.40 10.52 -12.25
CA GLY A 192 5.60 9.74 -11.92
C GLY A 192 5.42 8.89 -10.66
N VAL A 193 6.32 9.07 -9.69
CA VAL A 193 6.32 8.27 -8.45
C VAL A 193 5.04 8.55 -7.66
N PRO A 194 4.30 7.52 -7.20
CA PRO A 194 3.13 7.72 -6.38
C PRO A 194 3.49 8.56 -5.14
N SER A 195 2.74 9.66 -4.96
CA SER A 195 2.95 10.64 -3.90
C SER A 195 1.91 10.48 -2.79
N ASP A 196 1.97 11.32 -1.76
CA ASP A 196 0.98 11.36 -0.70
C ASP A 196 -0.45 11.62 -1.19
N SER A 197 -0.64 12.15 -2.41
CA SER A 197 -1.95 12.39 -3.04
C SER A 197 -2.44 11.22 -3.88
N SER A 198 -2.05 9.99 -3.56
CA SER A 198 -2.41 8.81 -4.35
C SER A 198 -3.69 8.12 -3.87
N MET A 199 -4.33 7.41 -4.78
CA MET A 199 -5.44 6.50 -4.48
C MET A 199 -4.88 5.10 -4.22
N LEU A 200 -5.46 4.36 -3.27
CA LEU A 200 -5.10 2.99 -2.95
C LEU A 200 -6.23 2.04 -3.35
N ILE A 201 -5.90 1.03 -4.13
CA ILE A 201 -6.82 -0.02 -4.57
C ILE A 201 -6.27 -1.37 -4.12
N GLY A 202 -7.16 -2.26 -3.69
CA GLY A 202 -6.81 -3.65 -3.40
C GLY A 202 -8.04 -4.54 -3.41
N ASN A 203 -7.88 -5.81 -3.73
CA ASN A 203 -8.93 -6.81 -3.58
C ASN A 203 -9.04 -7.23 -2.10
N ASP A 204 -10.21 -7.00 -1.50
CA ASP A 204 -10.54 -7.31 -0.11
C ASP A 204 -11.36 -8.60 0.08
N ASP A 205 -11.64 -9.37 -0.97
CA ASP A 205 -12.34 -10.67 -0.88
C ASP A 205 -11.55 -11.67 -0.01
N ARG A 206 -10.23 -11.68 -0.23
CA ARG A 206 -9.25 -12.40 0.60
C ARG A 206 -8.22 -11.41 1.11
N LEU A 207 -7.83 -11.59 2.35
CA LEU A 207 -6.85 -10.72 3.00
C LEU A 207 -5.58 -11.49 3.31
N PHE A 208 -4.47 -10.78 3.19
CA PHE A 208 -3.16 -11.28 3.55
C PHE A 208 -2.71 -10.67 4.88
N VAL A 209 -1.95 -11.44 5.64
CA VAL A 209 -1.19 -10.95 6.78
C VAL A 209 0.27 -11.05 6.41
N ARG A 210 0.94 -9.90 6.29
CA ARG A 210 2.39 -9.84 6.19
C ARG A 210 2.95 -9.76 7.60
N ALA A 211 3.51 -10.87 8.08
CA ALA A 211 4.11 -11.00 9.40
C ALA A 211 5.61 -10.78 9.33
N ASP A 212 6.11 -9.80 10.08
CA ASP A 212 7.53 -9.54 10.27
C ASP A 212 8.06 -10.42 11.42
N ILE A 213 8.91 -11.38 11.06
CA ILE A 213 9.56 -12.32 11.98
C ILE A 213 11.00 -11.90 12.21
N ASP A 214 11.46 -11.85 13.46
CA ASP A 214 12.83 -11.48 13.80
C ASP A 214 13.86 -12.40 13.12
N GLU A 215 14.97 -11.84 12.61
CA GLU A 215 16.06 -12.59 11.98
C GLU A 215 16.60 -13.73 12.88
N ASN A 216 16.64 -13.51 14.19
CA ASN A 216 17.12 -14.52 15.15
C ASN A 216 16.18 -15.74 15.28
N ASP A 217 14.91 -15.58 14.89
CA ASP A 217 13.90 -16.64 14.90
C ASP A 217 13.56 -17.15 13.49
N ALA A 218 14.04 -16.49 12.43
CA ALA A 218 13.76 -16.83 11.04
C ALA A 218 14.11 -18.29 10.70
N TRP A 219 15.19 -18.84 11.26
CA TRP A 219 15.62 -20.22 11.05
C TRP A 219 14.66 -21.27 11.63
N ARG A 220 13.76 -20.87 12.55
CA ARG A 220 12.77 -21.75 13.19
C ARG A 220 11.49 -21.87 12.39
N ILE A 221 11.27 -20.99 11.41
CA ILE A 221 10.07 -20.99 10.57
C ILE A 221 10.13 -22.15 9.58
N GLN A 222 9.04 -22.91 9.54
CA GLN A 222 8.84 -23.98 8.55
C GLN A 222 7.80 -23.52 7.53
N PRO A 223 8.01 -23.79 6.22
CA PRO A 223 6.96 -23.64 5.23
C PRO A 223 5.72 -24.43 5.65
N GLU A 224 4.54 -23.87 5.40
CA GLU A 224 3.23 -24.49 5.73
C GLU A 224 2.92 -24.65 7.23
N ALA A 225 3.72 -24.06 8.12
CA ALA A 225 3.41 -24.04 9.55
C ALA A 225 2.04 -23.41 9.84
N HIS A 226 1.32 -23.97 10.81
CA HIS A 226 0.07 -23.38 11.28
C HIS A 226 0.34 -22.04 11.98
N ALA A 227 -0.49 -21.05 11.68
CA ALA A 227 -0.39 -19.75 12.32
C ALA A 227 -1.76 -19.22 12.75
N VAL A 228 -1.76 -18.41 13.80
CA VAL A 228 -2.94 -17.72 14.32
C VAL A 228 -2.60 -16.24 14.47
N ALA A 229 -3.47 -15.38 13.94
CA ALA A 229 -3.38 -13.94 14.14
C ALA A 229 -4.38 -13.48 15.19
N PHE A 230 -3.96 -12.56 16.06
CA PHE A 230 -4.79 -11.86 17.02
C PHE A 230 -4.83 -10.37 16.67
N VAL A 231 -6.02 -9.77 16.71
CA VAL A 231 -6.15 -8.33 16.48
C VAL A 231 -5.52 -7.56 17.64
N ARG A 232 -4.58 -6.66 17.34
CA ARG A 232 -3.90 -5.88 18.37
C ARG A 232 -4.92 -5.04 19.15
N GLY A 233 -4.86 -5.12 20.48
CA GLY A 233 -5.79 -4.45 21.38
C GLY A 233 -7.08 -5.22 21.68
N ASN A 234 -7.34 -6.34 20.99
CA ASN A 234 -8.48 -7.22 21.31
C ASN A 234 -8.11 -8.71 21.13
N PRO A 235 -7.64 -9.38 22.20
CA PRO A 235 -7.20 -10.78 22.13
C PRO A 235 -8.34 -11.78 21.86
N ASN A 236 -9.61 -11.36 21.93
CA ASN A 236 -10.74 -12.25 21.61
C ASN A 236 -10.94 -12.40 20.10
N LEU A 237 -10.49 -11.42 19.31
CA LEU A 237 -10.59 -11.45 17.86
C LEU A 237 -9.34 -12.13 17.30
N HIS A 238 -9.51 -13.37 16.84
CA HIS A 238 -8.43 -14.17 16.27
C HIS A 238 -8.93 -15.01 15.09
N THR A 239 -8.02 -15.32 14.17
CA THR A 239 -8.29 -16.20 13.03
C THR A 239 -7.11 -17.12 12.78
N THR A 240 -7.43 -18.33 12.31
CA THR A 240 -6.43 -19.23 11.74
C THR A 240 -5.98 -18.69 10.38
N LEU A 241 -4.69 -18.82 10.13
CA LEU A 241 -4.04 -18.34 8.92
C LEU A 241 -3.62 -19.51 8.03
N LYS A 242 -3.75 -19.34 6.72
CA LYS A 242 -3.27 -20.29 5.72
C LYS A 242 -1.94 -19.79 5.14
N PHE A 243 -0.91 -20.63 5.17
CA PHE A 243 0.39 -20.28 4.61
C PHE A 243 0.29 -20.02 3.10
N GLU A 244 0.88 -18.92 2.64
CA GLU A 244 0.97 -18.59 1.21
C GLU A 244 2.42 -18.67 0.74
N ARG A 245 3.32 -17.89 1.37
CA ARG A 245 4.74 -17.86 0.99
C ARG A 245 5.61 -17.16 2.04
N VAL A 246 6.92 -17.39 1.94
CA VAL A 246 7.96 -16.62 2.65
C VAL A 246 8.71 -15.77 1.64
N ASP A 247 8.91 -14.49 1.93
CA ASP A 247 9.81 -13.65 1.13
C ASP A 247 11.27 -14.01 1.45
N PRO A 248 12.09 -14.41 0.46
CA PRO A 248 13.44 -14.92 0.70
C PRO A 248 14.45 -13.83 1.12
N TYR A 249 14.03 -12.58 1.23
CA TYR A 249 14.89 -11.44 1.51
C TYR A 249 14.56 -10.84 2.89
N VAL A 250 15.53 -10.88 3.80
CA VAL A 250 15.40 -10.30 5.14
C VAL A 250 15.58 -8.79 5.05
N LEU A 251 14.55 -8.02 5.40
CA LEU A 251 14.53 -6.55 5.33
C LEU A 251 14.92 -5.94 6.69
N PRO A 252 15.55 -4.75 6.73
CA PRO A 252 15.66 -4.01 7.99
C PRO A 252 14.26 -3.67 8.50
N LYS A 253 14.01 -3.86 9.78
CA LYS A 253 12.71 -3.60 10.39
C LYS A 253 12.46 -2.11 10.42
N THR A 254 11.47 -1.63 9.67
CA THR A 254 10.95 -0.28 9.83
C THR A 254 9.99 -0.29 11.02
N SER A 255 10.12 0.66 11.94
CA SER A 255 9.20 0.72 13.07
C SER A 255 7.77 0.96 12.57
N LEU A 256 6.89 0.01 12.85
CA LEU A 256 5.46 0.10 12.52
C LEU A 256 4.69 1.05 13.47
N THR A 257 5.36 1.64 14.47
CA THR A 257 4.76 2.57 15.43
C THR A 257 4.89 4.05 15.02
N GLY A 258 5.66 4.35 13.97
CA GLY A 258 5.78 5.71 13.43
C GLY A 258 6.72 6.66 14.21
N ASP A 259 7.41 6.17 15.25
CA ASP A 259 8.36 6.97 16.02
C ASP A 259 9.75 7.03 15.34
N SER A 260 10.17 8.24 14.96
CA SER A 260 11.38 8.50 14.16
C SER A 260 12.71 8.31 14.90
N THR A 261 12.70 7.99 16.20
CA THR A 261 13.90 7.98 17.06
C THR A 261 14.38 6.60 17.48
N GLU A 262 13.69 5.53 17.14
CA GLU A 262 14.12 4.17 17.50
C GLU A 262 15.03 3.59 16.41
N ARG A 263 16.35 3.63 16.65
CA ARG A 263 17.32 2.89 15.82
C ARG A 263 17.18 1.41 16.16
N VAL A 264 16.34 0.70 15.43
CA VAL A 264 16.21 -0.75 15.57
C VAL A 264 17.10 -1.39 14.50
N ASP A 265 18.34 -1.77 14.85
CA ASP A 265 19.24 -2.57 14.00
C ASP A 265 18.78 -4.04 13.93
N THR A 266 17.48 -4.27 13.84
CA THR A 266 16.90 -5.61 13.75
C THR A 266 16.40 -5.82 12.34
N ARG A 267 16.72 -6.96 11.75
CA ARG A 267 16.17 -7.37 10.46
C ARG A 267 15.01 -8.34 10.67
N ALA A 268 14.08 -8.39 9.73
CA ALA A 268 12.93 -9.26 9.78
C ALA A 268 12.75 -10.02 8.46
N LEU A 269 12.40 -11.31 8.60
CA LEU A 269 11.92 -12.16 7.52
C LEU A 269 10.41 -11.97 7.40
N GLN A 270 9.94 -11.68 6.18
CA GLN A 270 8.51 -11.50 5.93
C GLN A 270 7.86 -12.82 5.55
N VAL A 271 6.84 -13.20 6.31
CA VAL A 271 6.03 -14.39 6.04
C VAL A 271 4.61 -13.94 5.73
N ILE A 272 4.07 -14.42 4.62
CA ILE A 272 2.74 -14.04 4.16
C ILE A 272 1.79 -15.20 4.34
N TYR A 273 0.71 -14.91 5.04
CA TYR A 273 -0.42 -15.79 5.22
C TYR A 273 -1.68 -15.18 4.61
N SER A 274 -2.68 -16.01 4.32
CA SER A 274 -3.98 -15.58 3.83
C SER A 274 -5.11 -16.09 4.72
N PHE A 275 -6.22 -15.36 4.71
CA PHE A 275 -7.47 -15.74 5.38
C PHE A 275 -8.65 -14.98 4.74
N ASP A 276 -9.86 -15.48 4.97
CA ASP A 276 -11.07 -14.90 4.39
C ASP A 276 -11.57 -13.72 5.24
N HIS A 277 -11.91 -12.61 4.59
CA HIS A 277 -12.34 -11.37 5.27
C HIS A 277 -13.61 -11.56 6.11
N THR A 278 -14.48 -12.50 5.71
CA THR A 278 -15.77 -12.77 6.37
C THR A 278 -15.63 -13.35 7.78
N THR A 279 -14.44 -13.81 8.16
CA THR A 279 -14.20 -14.44 9.46
C THR A 279 -14.10 -13.42 10.60
N LEU A 280 -13.71 -12.17 10.32
CA LEU A 280 -13.42 -11.16 11.33
C LEU A 280 -13.73 -9.73 10.83
N PRO A 281 -14.26 -8.83 11.70
CA PRO A 281 -14.47 -7.43 11.38
C PRO A 281 -13.14 -6.64 11.46
N ILE A 282 -12.30 -6.83 10.44
CA ILE A 282 -10.96 -6.23 10.35
C ILE A 282 -10.81 -5.42 9.07
N TYR A 283 -9.80 -4.54 9.06
CA TYR A 283 -9.55 -3.62 7.96
C TYR A 283 -8.12 -3.74 7.45
N VAL A 284 -7.92 -3.45 6.17
CA VAL A 284 -6.58 -3.34 5.57
C VAL A 284 -5.79 -2.23 6.28
N GLY A 285 -4.52 -2.50 6.59
CA GLY A 285 -3.64 -1.63 7.36
C GLY A 285 -3.69 -1.84 8.87
N GLN A 286 -4.63 -2.64 9.38
CA GLN A 286 -4.69 -2.96 10.80
C GLN A 286 -3.54 -3.89 11.22
N GLN A 287 -3.00 -3.64 12.43
CA GLN A 287 -1.93 -4.44 13.01
C GLN A 287 -2.49 -5.65 13.77
N VAL A 288 -1.80 -6.77 13.62
CA VAL A 288 -2.11 -8.04 14.28
C VAL A 288 -0.86 -8.62 14.91
N ASP A 289 -1.03 -9.40 15.98
CA ASP A 289 0.05 -10.18 16.55
C ASP A 289 -0.08 -11.62 16.03
N VAL A 290 0.95 -12.10 15.34
CA VAL A 290 0.94 -13.39 14.65
C VAL A 290 1.78 -14.38 15.43
N PHE A 291 1.22 -15.55 15.73
CA PHE A 291 1.94 -16.67 16.32
C PHE A 291 2.02 -17.79 15.29
N ILE A 292 3.23 -18.22 14.97
CA ILE A 292 3.52 -19.30 14.02
C ILE A 292 4.02 -20.50 14.83
N GLU A 293 3.39 -21.65 14.64
CA GLU A 293 3.81 -22.89 15.28
C GLU A 293 5.20 -23.32 14.81
N THR A 294 6.02 -23.81 15.74
CA THR A 294 7.34 -24.37 15.43
C THR A 294 7.45 -25.76 16.03
N THR A 295 8.21 -26.64 15.39
CA THR A 295 8.50 -27.95 15.98
C THR A 295 9.23 -27.77 17.31
N VAL A 296 8.76 -28.48 18.33
CA VAL A 296 9.40 -28.49 19.65
C VAL A 296 10.81 -29.03 19.50
N ASP A 297 11.79 -28.17 19.69
CA ASP A 297 13.17 -28.60 19.83
C ASP A 297 13.25 -29.41 21.14
N LYS A 298 13.53 -30.72 21.05
CA LYS A 298 13.58 -31.61 22.23
C LYS A 298 14.67 -31.22 23.24
N SER A 299 15.46 -30.18 22.95
CA SER A 299 16.59 -29.66 23.72
C SER A 299 16.20 -28.70 24.86
N SER A 300 14.99 -28.10 24.87
CA SER A 300 14.66 -27.03 25.84
C SER A 300 13.88 -27.47 27.09
N LYS A 301 13.69 -28.78 27.32
CA LYS A 301 13.19 -29.30 28.61
C LYS A 301 14.25 -29.17 29.73
N SER A 302 14.62 -27.94 30.10
CA SER A 302 15.02 -27.58 31.46
C SER A 302 15.44 -26.11 31.54
N LYS A 303 14.51 -25.23 31.92
CA LYS A 303 14.77 -24.25 32.96
C LYS A 303 13.44 -23.72 33.49
N PRO A 304 13.04 -24.09 34.71
CA PRO A 304 12.01 -23.33 35.41
C PRO A 304 12.48 -21.89 35.50
N SER A 305 11.59 -20.96 35.19
CA SER A 305 11.72 -19.55 35.57
C SER A 305 12.10 -19.51 37.04
N GLN A 306 13.37 -19.25 37.34
CA GLN A 306 13.78 -18.89 38.68
C GLN A 306 13.26 -17.49 38.93
N SER A 307 12.03 -17.45 39.45
CA SER A 307 11.62 -16.46 40.43
C SER A 307 12.67 -16.50 41.53
N THR A 308 13.63 -15.59 41.49
CA THR A 308 14.47 -15.27 42.64
C THR A 308 13.57 -14.66 43.69
N ALA A 309 13.11 -15.52 44.58
CA ALA A 309 12.40 -15.21 45.79
C ALA A 309 13.19 -14.16 46.58
N THR A 310 12.49 -13.08 46.88
CA THR A 310 12.70 -12.21 48.02
C THR A 310 13.00 -13.02 49.29
N LEU A 311 14.20 -12.85 49.84
CA LEU A 311 14.47 -13.25 51.22
C LEU A 311 13.70 -12.29 52.16
N SER A 312 12.58 -12.77 52.68
CA SER A 312 11.89 -12.20 53.84
C SER A 312 12.55 -12.68 55.13
N SER A 313 12.73 -11.73 56.04
CA SER A 313 13.21 -11.87 57.41
C SER A 313 12.31 -12.73 58.31
N ALA A 314 12.92 -13.32 59.36
CA ALA A 314 12.44 -13.63 60.73
C ALA A 314 13.08 -14.96 61.22
N LYS A 315 13.48 -15.22 62.47
CA LYS A 315 13.52 -14.54 63.78
C LYS A 315 14.29 -15.50 64.73
N ILE A 316 15.01 -14.94 65.71
CA ILE A 316 15.20 -15.41 67.10
C ILE A 316 15.86 -16.78 67.36
N LEU A 317 17.06 -16.74 67.94
CA LEU A 317 17.33 -17.11 69.35
C LEU A 317 18.56 -16.36 69.85
#